data_AF-S7I1G4-F1
#
_entry.id   AF-S7I1G4-F1
#
_cell.length_a   1.000
_cell.length_b   1.000
_cell.length_c   1.000
_cell.angle_alpha   90.00
_cell.angle_beta   90.00
_cell.angle_gamma   90.00
#
_symmetry.space_group_name_H-M   'P 1'
#
loop_
_entity.id
_entity.type
_entity.pdbx_description
1 polymer ?
#
loop_
_entity_poly.entity_id
_entity_poly.type
_entity_poly.pdbx_seq_one_letter_code
_entity_poly.pdbx_strand_id
1 'polypeptide(L)' 'MLILIFTSAMGVVFTTHHTRQAITQKDQALEERDHLDNEWRNLILEETALAEHSRVQEMAKNELDMKRPDADKEVVIEIK' A
#
# COMPACT_ATOMS: atom_id res chain seq x y z
N MET A 1 -57.10 6.46 4.88
CA MET A 1 -55.95 7.35 5.15
C MET A 1 -54.98 6.78 6.17
N LEU A 2 -55.41 6.31 7.35
CA LEU A 2 -54.51 5.72 8.36
C LEU A 2 -53.67 4.54 7.84
N ILE A 3 -54.28 3.63 7.09
CA ILE A 3 -53.59 2.45 6.53
C ILE A 3 -52.44 2.87 5.59
N LEU A 4 -52.67 3.88 4.74
CA LEU A 4 -51.65 4.42 3.81
C LEU A 4 -50.43 4.97 4.57
N ILE A 5 -50.67 5.71 5.66
CA ILE A 5 -49.60 6.26 6.50
C ILE A 5 -48.83 5.12 7.15
N PHE A 6 -49.52 4.10 7.68
CA PHE A 6 -48.89 2.95 8.30
C PHE A 6 -48.01 2.16 7.32
N THR A 7 -48.50 1.93 6.10
CA THR A 7 -47.72 1.28 5.04
C THR A 7 -46.51 2.12 4.62
N SER A 8 -46.63 3.45 4.55
CA SER A 8 -45.49 4.31 4.23
C SER A 8 -44.43 4.30 5.33
N ALA A 9 -44.84 4.32 6.60
CA ALA A 9 -43.93 4.26 7.74
C ALA A 9 -43.18 2.93 7.76
N MET A 10 -43.89 1.82 7.55
CA MET A 10 -43.29 0.48 7.46
C MET A 10 -42.31 0.38 6.29
N GLY A 11 -42.67 0.96 5.13
CA GLY A 11 -41.81 1.01 3.95
C GLY A 11 -40.50 1.74 4.21
N VAL A 12 -40.54 2.92 4.84
CA VAL A 12 -39.33 3.69 5.18
C VAL A 12 -38.41 2.92 6.13
N VAL A 13 -38.96 2.25 7.14
CA VAL A 13 -38.18 1.43 8.08
C VAL A 13 -37.52 0.26 7.35
N PHE A 14 -38.28 -0.44 6.49
CA PHE A 14 -37.77 -1.57 5.73
C PHE A 14 -36.65 -1.15 4.77
N THR A 15 -36.87 -0.07 4.00
CA THR A 15 -35.85 0.48 3.11
C THR A 15 -34.61 0.90 3.88
N THR A 16 -34.75 1.58 5.02
CA THR A 16 -33.61 2.01 5.84
C THR A 16 -32.80 0.82 6.35
N HIS A 17 -33.46 -0.26 6.78
CA HIS A 17 -32.78 -1.46 7.25
C HIS A 17 -32.00 -2.14 6.12
N HIS A 18 -32.63 -2.32 4.95
CA HIS A 18 -31.99 -2.89 3.77
C HIS A 18 -30.82 -2.04 3.27
N THR A 19 -31.01 -0.72 3.22
CA THR A 19 -29.97 0.24 2.83
C THR A 19 -28.80 0.17 3.80
N ARG A 20 -29.05 0.11 5.12
CA ARG A 20 -27.98 -0.05 6.12
C ARG A 20 -27.19 -1.33 5.90
N GLN A 21 -27.86 -2.45 5.68
CA GLN A 21 -27.19 -3.74 5.45
C GLN A 21 -26.34 -3.72 4.17
N ALA A 22 -26.88 -3.15 3.08
CA ALA A 22 -26.16 -3.02 1.81
C ALA A 22 -24.93 -2.09 1.93
N ILE A 23 -25.07 -0.99 2.68
CA ILE A 23 -23.96 -0.07 2.95
C ILE A 23 -22.88 -0.79 3.76
N THR A 24 -23.22 -1.52 4.82
CA THR A 24 -22.23 -2.24 5.64
C THR A 24 -21.42 -3.24 4.81
N GLN A 25 -22.06 -4.02 3.93
CA GLN A 25 -21.33 -4.97 3.08
C GLN A 25 -20.38 -4.26 2.10
N LYS A 26 -20.83 -3.14 1.53
CA LYS A 26 -19.99 -2.33 0.64
C LYS A 26 -18.80 -1.73 1.39
N ASP A 27 -19.03 -1.22 2.58
CA ASP A 27 -17.98 -0.59 3.39
C ASP A 27 -16.93 -1.62 3.83
N GLN A 28 -17.34 -2.84 4.18
CA GLN A 28 -16.40 -3.95 4.47
C GLN A 28 -15.50 -4.29 3.27
N ALA A 29 -16.08 -4.37 2.07
CA ALA A 29 -15.29 -4.64 0.86
C ALA A 29 -14.32 -3.49 0.52
N LEU A 30 -14.70 -2.25 0.80
CA LEU A 30 -13.83 -1.08 0.62
C LEU A 30 -12.68 -1.08 1.63
N GLU A 31 -12.95 -1.42 2.88
CA GLU A 31 -11.94 -1.52 3.95
C GLU A 31 -10.87 -2.57 3.60
N GLU A 32 -11.29 -3.75 3.14
CA GLU A 32 -10.37 -4.81 2.72
C GLU A 32 -9.49 -4.36 1.54
N ARG A 33 -10.09 -3.69 0.55
CA ARG A 33 -9.34 -3.16 -0.60
C ARG A 33 -8.30 -2.14 -0.16
N ASP A 34 -8.68 -1.23 0.73
CA ASP A 34 -7.79 -0.18 1.21
C ASP A 34 -6.66 -0.76 2.10
N HIS A 35 -6.94 -1.84 2.83
CA HIS A 35 -5.92 -2.60 3.56
C HIS A 35 -4.88 -3.20 2.60
N LEU A 36 -5.33 -3.92 1.57
CA LEU A 36 -4.45 -4.52 0.56
C LEU A 36 -3.63 -3.49 -0.23
N ASP A 37 -4.21 -2.34 -0.57
CA ASP A 37 -3.49 -1.25 -1.25
C ASP A 37 -2.35 -0.70 -0.36
N ASN A 38 -2.57 -0.60 0.95
CA ASN A 38 -1.52 -0.19 1.88
C ASN A 38 -0.40 -1.24 1.98
N GLU A 39 -0.74 -2.52 2.09
CA GLU A 39 0.25 -3.60 2.12
C GLU A 39 1.07 -3.62 0.83
N TRP A 40 0.40 -3.51 -0.32
CA TRP A 40 1.04 -3.44 -1.63
C TRP A 40 2.04 -2.28 -1.73
N ARG A 41 1.65 -1.09 -1.27
CA ARG A 41 2.55 0.07 -1.24
C ARG A 41 3.75 -0.16 -0.34
N ASN A 42 3.54 -0.78 0.83
CA ASN A 42 4.64 -1.12 1.73
C ASN A 42 5.61 -2.11 1.09
N LEU A 43 5.10 -3.15 0.42
CA LEU A 43 5.92 -4.12 -0.31
C LEU A 43 6.74 -3.46 -1.43
N ILE A 44 6.14 -2.54 -2.20
CA ILE A 44 6.87 -1.79 -3.23
C ILE A 44 8.01 -0.98 -2.61
N LEU A 45 7.76 -0.32 -1.48
CA LEU A 45 8.80 0.46 -0.78
C LEU A 45 9.93 -0.43 -0.27
N GLU A 46 9.60 -1.61 0.25
CA GLU A 46 10.59 -2.61 0.67
C GLU A 46 11.41 -3.12 -0.53
N GLU A 47 10.77 -3.46 -1.64
CA GLU A 47 11.44 -3.91 -2.85
C GLU A 47 12.35 -2.83 -3.46
N THR A 48 11.89 -1.58 -3.54
CA THR A 48 12.71 -0.48 -4.06
C THR A 48 13.90 -0.16 -3.15
N ALA A 49 13.72 -0.21 -1.82
CA ALA A 49 14.83 -0.06 -0.87
C ALA A 49 15.87 -1.19 -1.01
N LEU A 50 15.43 -2.43 -1.26
CA LEU A 50 16.32 -3.57 -1.51
C LEU A 50 17.00 -3.51 -2.89
N ALA A 51 16.31 -3.01 -3.91
CA ALA A 51 16.80 -2.97 -5.29
C ALA A 51 17.86 -1.88 -5.54
N GLU A 52 17.74 -0.71 -4.90
CA GLU A 52 18.67 0.42 -5.08
C GLU A 52 20.05 0.16 -4.46
N HIS A 53 20.14 -0.47 -3.29
CA HIS A 53 21.40 -0.55 -2.55
C HIS A 53 22.08 -1.93 -2.56
N SER A 54 21.34 -3.03 -2.55
CA SER A 54 21.96 -4.36 -2.39
C SER A 54 22.53 -4.91 -3.69
N ARG A 55 21.85 -4.73 -4.83
CA ARG A 55 22.23 -5.42 -6.07
C ARG A 55 23.53 -4.89 -6.68
N VAL A 56 23.74 -3.58 -6.71
CA VAL A 56 24.97 -3.00 -7.26
C VAL A 56 26.15 -3.21 -6.31
N GLN A 57 25.92 -3.10 -5.00
CA GLN A 57 26.97 -3.25 -3.99
C GLN A 57 27.42 -4.71 -3.85
N GLU A 58 26.51 -5.67 -3.89
CA GLU A 58 26.84 -7.10 -3.84
C GLU A 58 27.55 -7.56 -5.11
N MET A 59 27.08 -7.15 -6.29
CA MET A 59 27.72 -7.46 -7.57
C MET A 59 29.11 -6.81 -7.65
N ALA A 60 29.28 -5.56 -7.21
CA ALA A 60 30.58 -4.90 -7.14
C ALA A 60 31.54 -5.54 -6.12
N LYS A 61 31.05 -6.06 -5.00
CA LYS A 61 31.89 -6.72 -4.00
C LYS A 61 32.30 -8.13 -4.44
N ASN A 62 31.38 -8.89 -5.03
CA ASN A 62 31.58 -10.31 -5.34
C ASN A 62 32.19 -10.55 -6.73
N GLU A 63 31.81 -9.78 -7.77
CA GLU A 63 32.35 -9.96 -9.13
C GLU A 63 33.62 -9.14 -9.38
N LEU A 64 33.78 -7.98 -8.71
CA LEU A 64 34.92 -7.08 -8.93
C LEU A 64 35.97 -7.11 -7.79
N ASP A 65 35.82 -8.00 -6.78
CA ASP A 65 36.68 -8.10 -5.58
C ASP A 65 36.97 -6.71 -4.95
N MET A 66 36.00 -5.79 -5.01
CA MET A 66 36.20 -4.42 -4.54
C MET A 66 36.35 -4.40 -3.02
N LYS A 67 37.60 -4.29 -2.56
CA LYS A 67 37.93 -3.90 -1.19
C LYS A 67 37.81 -2.39 -1.03
N ARG A 68 37.15 -1.96 0.04
CA ARG A 68 37.10 -0.54 0.44
C ARG A 68 38.54 -0.05 0.61
N PRO A 69 39.01 0.96 -0.14
CA PRO A 69 40.37 1.46 0.01
C PRO A 69 40.57 2.02 1.42
N ASP A 70 41.68 1.66 2.07
CA ASP A 70 42.12 2.37 3.26
C ASP A 70 42.38 3.85 2.91
N ALA A 71 42.18 4.74 3.88
CA ALA A 71 42.22 6.20 3.73
C ALA A 71 43.49 6.76 3.08
N ASP A 72 44.54 5.95 2.95
CA ASP A 72 45.84 6.28 2.37
C ASP A 72 45.92 6.04 0.84
N LYS A 73 44.84 5.58 0.20
CA LYS A 73 44.79 5.28 -1.25
C LYS A 73 43.62 5.92 -2.01
N GLU A 74 43.07 7.00 -1.49
CA GLU A 74 41.98 7.71 -2.16
C GLU A 74 42.54 8.78 -3.12
N VAL A 75 42.33 8.61 -4.43
CA VAL A 75 42.68 9.62 -5.45
C VAL A 75 41.38 10.25 -5.93
N VAL A 76 41.12 11.49 -5.50
CA VAL A 76 39.99 12.29 -5.94
C VAL A 76 40.32 12.88 -7.31
N ILE A 77 39.55 12.51 -8.33
CA ILE A 77 39.67 13.09 -9.67
C ILE A 77 38.52 14.08 -9.85
N GLU A 78 38.84 15.38 -9.85
CA GLU A 78 37.91 16.42 -10.29
C GLU A 78 37.72 16.32 -11.80
N ILE A 79 36.47 16.11 -12.22
CA ILE A 79 36.09 16.11 -13.63
C ILE A 79 35.88 17.59 -14.03
N LYS A 80 36.62 18.04 -15.04
CA LYS A 80 36.67 19.43 -15.50
C LYS A 80 35.49 19.77 -16.41
#